data_AF-W5P8D2-F1
#
_entry.id   AF-W5P8D2-F1
#
_cell.length_a   1.000
_cell.length_b   1.000
_cell.length_c   1.000
_cell.angle_alpha   90.00
_cell.angle_beta   90.00
_cell.angle_gamma   90.00
#
_symmetry.space_group_name_H-M   'P 1'
#
loop_
_entity.id
_entity.type
_entity.pdbx_description
1 polymer ?
#
loop_
_entity_poly.entity_id
_entity_poly.type
_entity_poly.pdbx_seq_one_letter_code
_entity_poly.pdbx_strand_id
1 'polypeptide(L)'
;MAVSAPPVISATSSGAGVPGGLFRAEPLYSTPGEPPRLTPNVINSFMANNHGGGGGVGSTSAGSGNTNTNECRMVDMHGVKVASFLMDGQELICLPQVFDLFLKHLVGGLHTVYTKLKRLDISPVVCTVEQVRILRGLGAIQPGVNRCKLITRKDFETLFIDCTNAR
;
A
#
# COMPACT_ATOMS: atom_id res chain seq x y z
N MET A 1 -10.36 -24.34 -60.73
CA MET A 1 -11.60 -24.17 -59.94
C MET A 1 -11.73 -25.37 -59.02
N ALA A 2 -11.51 -25.18 -57.72
CA ALA A 2 -11.85 -26.15 -56.69
C ALA A 2 -12.13 -25.35 -55.42
N VAL A 3 -13.39 -25.35 -55.01
CA VAL A 3 -13.90 -24.71 -53.79
C VAL A 3 -13.97 -25.77 -52.71
N SER A 4 -13.43 -25.51 -51.52
CA SER A 4 -13.66 -26.32 -50.32
C SER A 4 -14.38 -25.47 -49.29
N ALA A 5 -15.58 -25.93 -48.93
CA ALA A 5 -16.52 -25.36 -47.97
C ALA A 5 -16.17 -25.75 -46.50
N PRO A 6 -16.71 -25.04 -45.49
CA PRO A 6 -16.41 -25.28 -44.07
C PRO A 6 -17.30 -26.38 -43.46
N PRO A 7 -16.94 -26.95 -42.29
CA PRO A 7 -17.78 -27.92 -41.61
C PRO A 7 -18.92 -27.26 -40.82
N VAL A 8 -20.11 -27.88 -40.94
CA VAL A 8 -21.34 -27.61 -40.18
C VAL A 8 -21.31 -28.48 -38.92
N ILE A 9 -21.58 -27.88 -37.75
CA ILE A 9 -21.95 -28.62 -36.54
C ILE A 9 -23.43 -28.42 -36.26
N SER A 10 -24.19 -29.51 -36.37
CA SER A 10 -25.63 -29.57 -36.12
C SER A 10 -25.92 -29.66 -34.63
N ALA A 11 -26.89 -28.86 -34.19
CA ALA A 11 -27.59 -29.05 -32.94
C ALA A 11 -28.51 -30.28 -33.03
N THR A 12 -28.60 -31.06 -31.95
CA THR A 12 -29.80 -31.86 -31.67
C THR A 12 -30.05 -31.95 -30.17
N SER A 13 -31.30 -31.68 -29.86
CA SER A 13 -32.01 -31.66 -28.59
C SER A 13 -32.52 -33.04 -28.18
N SER A 14 -32.70 -33.27 -26.87
CA SER A 14 -33.79 -34.01 -26.19
C SER A 14 -33.40 -34.15 -24.70
N GLY A 15 -34.17 -33.84 -23.66
CA GLY A 15 -35.61 -33.60 -23.53
C GLY A 15 -36.26 -34.65 -22.61
N ALA A 16 -36.35 -34.38 -21.30
CA ALA A 16 -37.31 -34.95 -20.31
C ALA A 16 -37.06 -34.23 -18.95
N GLY A 17 -38.00 -33.62 -18.22
CA GLY A 17 -39.45 -33.61 -18.26
C GLY A 17 -40.05 -34.36 -17.06
N VAL A 18 -40.14 -33.73 -15.87
CA VAL A 18 -41.15 -34.03 -14.82
C VAL A 18 -41.42 -32.81 -13.91
N PRO A 19 -42.64 -32.68 -13.33
CA PRO A 19 -43.24 -31.40 -12.95
C PRO A 19 -43.53 -31.22 -11.44
N GLY A 20 -43.78 -29.96 -11.03
CA GLY A 20 -44.76 -29.61 -9.98
C GLY A 20 -44.29 -29.51 -8.52
N GLY A 21 -44.56 -28.35 -7.89
CA GLY A 21 -44.43 -28.13 -6.43
C GLY A 21 -43.79 -26.78 -6.09
N LEU A 22 -44.47 -25.64 -6.23
CA LEU A 22 -45.27 -24.99 -5.18
C LEU A 22 -44.53 -24.77 -3.83
N PHE A 23 -44.30 -23.48 -3.55
CA PHE A 23 -44.15 -22.84 -2.24
C PHE A 23 -42.94 -23.22 -1.36
N ARG A 24 -42.05 -22.25 -1.16
CA ARG A 24 -41.35 -22.13 0.12
C ARG A 24 -41.34 -20.67 0.56
N ALA A 25 -42.26 -20.37 1.46
CA ALA A 25 -42.29 -19.16 2.25
C ALA A 25 -41.03 -19.11 3.15
N GLU A 26 -40.36 -17.96 3.18
CA GLU A 26 -39.39 -17.62 4.22
C GLU A 26 -40.15 -17.36 5.53
N PRO A 27 -39.84 -18.09 6.62
CA PRO A 27 -40.45 -17.82 7.91
C PRO A 27 -39.78 -16.61 8.57
N LEU A 28 -40.58 -15.58 8.81
CA LEU A 28 -40.34 -14.56 9.83
C LEU A 28 -40.52 -15.19 11.23
N TYR A 29 -39.78 -14.62 12.22
CA TYR A 29 -39.88 -14.78 13.69
C TYR A 29 -39.06 -15.97 14.29
N SER A 30 -38.24 -15.89 15.37
CA SER A 30 -37.93 -14.88 16.41
C SER A 30 -36.86 -15.45 17.37
N THR A 31 -35.95 -14.73 18.05
CA THR A 31 -36.02 -14.03 19.38
C THR A 31 -34.61 -14.11 20.06
N PRO A 32 -34.35 -13.61 21.29
CA PRO A 32 -34.18 -12.23 21.75
C PRO A 32 -32.77 -11.97 22.35
N GLY A 33 -32.29 -10.73 22.35
CA GLY A 33 -31.04 -10.39 23.03
C GLY A 33 -30.64 -8.91 22.90
N GLU A 34 -31.23 -8.05 23.73
CA GLU A 34 -30.66 -6.74 24.06
C GLU A 34 -29.37 -6.93 24.90
N PRO A 35 -28.37 -6.04 24.80
CA PRO A 35 -28.37 -4.80 25.61
C PRO A 35 -27.70 -3.60 24.88
N PRO A 36 -27.46 -2.45 25.54
CA PRO A 36 -28.37 -1.32 25.60
C PRO A 36 -27.87 -0.09 24.81
N ARG A 37 -28.80 0.83 24.63
CA ARG A 37 -28.68 2.12 23.95
C ARG A 37 -27.56 2.99 24.54
N LEU A 38 -26.82 3.65 23.64
CA LEU A 38 -25.94 4.78 23.94
C LEU A 38 -26.74 5.92 24.59
N THR A 39 -26.33 6.34 25.79
CA THR A 39 -26.67 7.65 26.36
C THR A 39 -25.54 8.65 26.09
N PRO A 40 -25.85 9.90 25.76
CA PRO A 40 -24.87 10.98 25.65
C PRO A 40 -24.70 11.73 26.98
N ASN A 41 -23.54 12.37 27.14
CA ASN A 41 -23.04 13.20 28.25
C ASN A 41 -22.52 12.46 29.49
N VAL A 42 -21.22 12.61 29.76
CA VAL A 42 -20.73 13.52 30.82
C VAL A 42 -19.24 13.83 30.63
N ILE A 43 -18.95 15.11 30.81
CA ILE A 43 -17.64 15.76 30.90
C ILE A 43 -16.82 15.13 32.03
N ASN A 44 -15.52 14.89 31.81
CA ASN A 44 -14.57 14.79 32.91
C ASN A 44 -13.34 15.67 32.65
N SER A 45 -13.54 16.96 32.92
CA SER A 45 -12.47 17.88 33.28
C SER A 45 -11.93 17.46 34.65
N PHE A 46 -10.72 16.91 34.69
CA PHE A 46 -9.97 16.78 35.94
C PHE A 46 -8.73 17.66 35.90
N MET A 47 -8.88 18.79 36.59
CA MET A 47 -7.91 19.67 37.24
C MET A 47 -6.50 19.84 36.68
N ALA A 48 -6.26 21.07 36.27
CA ALA A 48 -4.99 21.76 36.38
C ALA A 48 -4.46 21.72 37.83
N ASN A 49 -3.17 21.38 37.99
CA ASN A 49 -2.33 22.15 38.89
C ASN A 49 -0.90 22.28 38.34
N ASN A 50 -0.42 23.50 38.51
CA ASN A 50 0.78 24.14 38.01
C ASN A 50 2.02 23.66 38.77
N HIS A 51 3.15 23.47 38.09
CA HIS A 51 4.49 23.81 38.59
C HIS A 51 5.54 23.76 37.46
N GLY A 52 6.04 24.96 37.12
CA GLY A 52 7.48 25.23 37.05
C GLY A 52 8.30 24.74 35.85
N GLY A 53 9.10 25.68 35.32
CA GLY A 53 10.40 25.34 34.72
C GLY A 53 10.55 25.77 33.27
N GLY A 54 11.06 26.98 33.08
CA GLY A 54 11.67 27.38 31.82
C GLY A 54 12.93 26.56 31.51
N GLY A 55 13.36 26.63 30.25
CA GLY A 55 14.62 26.07 29.81
C GLY A 55 14.50 25.41 28.45
N GLY A 56 14.66 26.22 27.40
CA GLY A 56 14.92 25.70 26.08
C GLY A 56 16.17 24.82 26.12
N VAL A 57 15.98 23.54 25.83
CA VAL A 57 17.06 22.63 25.48
C VAL A 57 16.92 22.35 23.99
N GLY A 58 17.82 22.96 23.21
CA GLY A 58 17.98 22.63 21.80
C GLY A 58 18.19 21.14 21.66
N SER A 59 17.36 20.50 20.85
CA SER A 59 17.46 19.09 20.52
C SER A 59 18.79 18.82 19.83
N THR A 60 19.79 18.41 20.59
CA THR A 60 20.96 17.72 20.06
C THR A 60 20.54 16.29 19.72
N SER A 61 19.95 16.10 18.55
CA SER A 61 19.81 14.75 17.96
C SER A 61 21.14 14.37 17.31
N ALA A 62 22.15 14.14 18.14
CA ALA A 62 23.45 13.65 17.69
C ALA A 62 23.60 12.20 18.15
N GLY A 63 23.45 11.29 17.18
CA GLY A 63 24.10 9.98 17.16
C GLY A 63 23.73 9.01 18.27
N SER A 64 22.53 8.44 18.21
CA SER A 64 22.32 7.11 18.80
C SER A 64 22.51 6.06 17.70
N GLY A 65 23.67 5.42 17.72
CA GLY A 65 24.03 4.30 16.83
C GLY A 65 23.25 3.03 17.19
N ASN A 66 21.92 3.11 17.17
CA ASN A 66 21.06 1.95 17.27
C ASN A 66 20.71 1.50 15.86
N THR A 67 21.15 0.30 15.48
CA THR A 67 20.84 -0.41 14.23
C THR A 67 19.37 -0.83 14.17
N ASN A 68 18.45 0.08 14.45
CA ASN A 68 17.02 -0.16 14.32
C ASN A 68 16.64 -0.01 12.85
N THR A 69 16.65 -1.13 12.12
CA THR A 69 16.14 -1.27 10.75
C THR A 69 14.64 -0.91 10.58
N ASN A 70 13.97 -0.57 11.68
CA ASN A 70 12.55 -0.19 11.75
C ASN A 70 12.35 1.31 11.99
N GLU A 71 13.40 2.11 12.13
CA GLU A 71 13.25 3.56 12.29
C GLU A 71 13.00 4.23 10.93
N CYS A 72 11.76 4.67 10.72
CA CYS A 72 11.35 5.42 9.53
C CYS A 72 11.61 6.91 9.73
N ARG A 73 12.23 7.56 8.74
CA ARG A 73 12.48 9.00 8.69
C ARG A 73 11.94 9.60 7.39
N MET A 74 11.71 10.90 7.38
CA MET A 74 11.38 11.64 6.16
C MET A 74 12.64 12.26 5.58
N VAL A 75 12.89 12.05 4.30
CA VAL A 75 14.02 12.62 3.57
C VAL A 75 13.52 13.43 2.38
N ASP A 76 14.21 14.52 2.05
CA ASP A 76 13.87 15.34 0.89
C ASP A 76 14.44 14.74 -0.39
N MET A 77 13.57 14.56 -1.39
CA MET A 77 13.91 14.03 -2.72
C MET A 77 13.22 14.88 -3.78
N HIS A 78 14.00 15.54 -4.64
CA HIS A 78 13.51 16.53 -5.62
C HIS A 78 12.52 17.57 -5.02
N GLY A 79 12.75 18.01 -3.79
CA GLY A 79 11.90 18.99 -3.10
C GLY A 79 10.62 18.42 -2.48
N VAL A 80 10.45 17.10 -2.48
CA VAL A 80 9.31 16.41 -1.84
C VAL A 80 9.81 15.49 -0.73
N LYS A 81 9.12 15.47 0.40
CA LYS A 81 9.44 14.57 1.52
C LYS A 81 8.94 13.16 1.25
N VAL A 82 9.86 12.19 1.30
CA VAL A 82 9.59 10.76 1.11
C VAL A 82 10.01 9.96 2.33
N ALA A 83 9.31 8.86 2.59
CA ALA A 83 9.63 7.98 3.71
C ALA A 83 10.84 7.11 3.38
N SER A 84 11.73 6.96 4.36
CA SER A 84 13.00 6.27 4.24
C SER A 84 13.30 5.45 5.49
N PHE A 85 13.95 4.31 5.31
CA PHE A 85 14.52 3.49 6.38
C PHE A 85 16.03 3.48 6.28
N LEU A 86 16.70 3.45 7.43
CA LEU A 86 18.14 3.21 7.49
C LEU A 86 18.40 1.72 7.71
N MET A 87 19.04 1.08 6.73
CA MET A 87 19.42 -0.33 6.77
C MET A 87 20.87 -0.45 6.34
N ASP A 88 21.69 -1.14 7.14
CA ASP A 88 23.12 -1.37 6.84
C ASP A 88 23.90 -0.08 6.53
N GLY A 89 23.53 1.03 7.20
CA GLY A 89 24.13 2.35 6.99
C GLY A 89 23.69 3.05 5.70
N GLN A 90 22.77 2.47 4.94
CA GLN A 90 22.21 3.01 3.71
C GLN A 90 20.78 3.47 3.92
N GLU A 91 20.43 4.60 3.30
CA GLU A 91 19.07 5.11 3.31
C GLU A 91 18.31 4.54 2.12
N LEU A 92 17.26 3.78 2.41
CA LEU A 92 16.38 3.23 1.40
C LEU A 92 14.99 3.87 1.49
N ILE A 93 14.53 4.36 0.36
CA ILE A 93 13.24 5.04 0.20
C ILE A 93 12.16 4.08 -0.29
N CYS A 94 10.91 4.40 0.01
CA CYS A 94 9.75 3.62 -0.42
C CYS A 94 9.54 3.72 -1.94
N LEU A 95 9.75 2.61 -2.67
CA LEU A 95 9.63 2.58 -4.14
C LEU A 95 8.20 2.87 -4.64
N PRO A 96 7.12 2.29 -4.07
CA PRO A 96 5.76 2.65 -4.45
C PRO A 96 5.45 4.14 -4.27
N GLN A 97 5.95 4.76 -3.19
CA GLN A 97 5.74 6.18 -2.92
C GLN A 97 6.40 7.06 -3.99
N VAL A 98 7.68 6.84 -4.28
CA VAL A 98 8.39 7.62 -5.31
C VAL A 98 7.88 7.34 -6.72
N PHE A 99 7.32 6.16 -6.97
CA PHE A 99 6.60 5.89 -8.21
C PHE A 99 5.37 6.81 -8.34
N ASP A 100 4.51 6.88 -7.33
CA ASP A 100 3.29 7.69 -7.36
C ASP A 100 3.58 9.21 -7.44
N LEU A 101 4.72 9.64 -6.89
CA LEU A 101 5.15 11.03 -6.91
C LEU A 101 5.81 11.44 -8.22
N PHE A 102 6.76 10.65 -8.73
CA PHE A 102 7.66 11.08 -9.81
C PHE A 102 7.48 10.30 -11.12
N LEU A 103 7.10 9.02 -11.06
CA LEU A 103 7.15 8.13 -12.21
C LEU A 103 5.78 7.80 -12.82
N LYS A 104 4.66 8.00 -12.09
CA LYS A 104 3.31 7.56 -12.51
C LYS A 104 2.88 8.07 -13.88
N HIS A 105 3.41 9.21 -14.32
CA HIS A 105 3.10 9.81 -15.63
C HIS A 105 4.14 9.49 -16.70
N LEU A 106 5.31 8.97 -16.31
CA LEU A 106 6.40 8.61 -17.22
C LEU A 106 6.30 7.14 -17.63
N VAL A 107 5.79 6.27 -16.75
CA VAL A 107 5.69 4.83 -16.99
C VAL A 107 4.27 4.34 -16.73
N GLY A 108 3.81 3.35 -17.52
CA GLY A 108 2.45 2.81 -17.45
C GLY A 108 2.11 1.97 -16.20
N GLY A 109 2.93 2.01 -15.16
CA GLY A 109 2.67 1.32 -13.89
C GLY A 109 3.92 0.77 -13.18
N LEU A 110 3.74 0.39 -11.92
CA LEU A 110 4.80 -0.15 -11.06
C LEU A 110 5.40 -1.46 -11.59
N HIS A 111 4.64 -2.24 -12.36
CA HIS A 111 5.14 -3.45 -13.01
C HIS A 111 6.25 -3.15 -14.03
N THR A 112 6.10 -2.07 -14.80
CA THR A 112 7.13 -1.60 -15.74
C THR A 112 8.38 -1.14 -14.99
N VAL A 113 8.21 -0.47 -13.83
CA VAL A 113 9.32 -0.08 -12.96
C VAL A 113 10.13 -1.29 -12.52
N TYR A 114 9.49 -2.36 -12.04
CA TYR A 114 10.20 -3.58 -11.65
C TYR A 114 10.94 -4.24 -12.82
N THR A 115 10.37 -4.17 -14.03
CA THR A 115 11.01 -4.70 -15.23
C THR A 115 12.24 -3.87 -15.61
N LYS A 116 12.18 -2.54 -15.49
CA LYS A 116 13.32 -1.64 -15.71
C LYS A 116 14.43 -1.86 -14.69
N LEU A 117 14.08 -1.95 -13.40
CA LEU A 117 15.05 -2.26 -12.34
C LEU A 117 15.83 -3.55 -12.62
N LYS A 118 15.16 -4.60 -13.13
CA LYS A 118 15.82 -5.84 -13.55
C LYS A 118 16.82 -5.65 -14.70
N ARG A 119 16.55 -4.74 -15.65
CA ARG A 119 17.46 -4.44 -16.76
C ARG A 119 18.66 -3.59 -16.35
N LEU A 120 18.48 -2.78 -15.31
CA LEU A 120 19.53 -1.93 -14.73
C LEU A 120 20.35 -2.67 -13.66
N ASP A 121 20.11 -3.97 -13.46
CA ASP A 121 20.73 -4.80 -12.42
C ASP A 121 20.58 -4.25 -10.99
N ILE A 122 19.46 -3.57 -10.72
CA ILE A 122 19.12 -3.04 -9.39
C ILE A 122 18.15 -3.99 -8.70
N SER A 123 18.52 -4.48 -7.52
CA SER A 123 17.70 -5.36 -6.68
C SER A 123 17.09 -4.60 -5.49
N PRO A 124 15.80 -4.20 -5.57
CA PRO A 124 15.15 -3.53 -4.44
C PRO A 124 14.87 -4.50 -3.28
N VAL A 125 14.97 -3.99 -2.05
CA VAL A 125 14.76 -4.75 -0.82
C VAL A 125 13.26 -4.90 -0.56
N VAL A 126 12.79 -6.09 -0.18
CA VAL A 126 11.37 -6.30 0.16
C VAL A 126 11.11 -5.82 1.59
N CYS A 127 10.08 -5.01 1.78
CA CYS A 127 9.71 -4.54 3.12
C CYS A 127 9.22 -5.68 4.01
N THR A 128 9.51 -5.59 5.31
CA THR A 128 8.87 -6.43 6.33
C THR A 128 7.43 -6.00 6.56
N VAL A 129 6.60 -6.88 7.15
CA VAL A 129 5.20 -6.55 7.49
C VAL A 129 5.13 -5.31 8.36
N GLU A 130 6.05 -5.16 9.31
CA GLU A 130 6.11 -4.02 10.22
C GLU A 130 6.45 -2.73 9.48
N GLN A 131 7.44 -2.74 8.60
CA GLN A 131 7.77 -1.58 7.75
C GLN A 131 6.58 -1.14 6.90
N VAL A 132 5.81 -2.09 6.34
CA VAL A 132 4.59 -1.76 5.58
C VAL A 132 3.53 -1.11 6.48
N ARG A 133 3.37 -1.57 7.74
CA ARG A 133 2.45 -0.92 8.70
C ARG A 133 2.88 0.50 9.02
N ILE A 134 4.17 0.72 9.27
CA ILE A 134 4.74 2.05 9.55
C ILE A 134 4.49 2.99 8.36
N LEU A 135 4.81 2.56 7.13
CA LEU A 135 4.60 3.37 5.93
C LEU A 135 3.14 3.75 5.70
N ARG A 136 2.20 2.83 5.99
CA ARG A 136 0.76 3.14 5.96
C ARG A 136 0.36 4.14 7.03
N GLY A 137 0.87 3.99 8.25
CA GLY A 137 0.59 4.91 9.36
C GLY A 137 1.06 6.34 9.08
N LEU A 138 2.14 6.49 8.30
CA LEU A 138 2.66 7.79 7.84
C LEU A 138 1.96 8.34 6.59
N GLY A 139 1.06 7.57 5.97
CA GLY A 139 0.41 7.95 4.71
C GLY A 139 1.35 7.94 3.50
N ALA A 140 2.54 7.34 3.61
CA ALA A 140 3.49 7.23 2.51
C ALA A 140 2.99 6.29 1.39
N ILE A 141 2.15 5.32 1.76
CA ILE A 141 1.51 4.38 0.84
C ILE A 141 0.02 4.25 1.20
N GLN A 142 -0.80 3.87 0.22
CA GLN A 142 -2.24 3.70 0.45
C GLN A 142 -2.54 2.53 1.41
N PRO A 143 -3.63 2.60 2.20
CA PRO A 143 -4.00 1.55 3.15
C PRO A 143 -4.14 0.14 2.55
N GLY A 144 -4.56 0.04 1.29
CA GLY A 144 -4.70 -1.24 0.57
C GLY A 144 -3.38 -1.88 0.12
N VAL A 145 -2.26 -1.16 0.20
CA VAL A 145 -0.95 -1.66 -0.24
C VAL A 145 -0.37 -2.59 0.83
N ASN A 146 -0.18 -3.86 0.45
CA ASN A 146 0.44 -4.88 1.30
C ASN A 146 1.82 -5.34 0.80
N ARG A 147 2.23 -4.91 -0.39
CA ARG A 147 3.52 -5.25 -1.00
C ARG A 147 4.29 -3.97 -1.23
N CYS A 148 5.38 -3.79 -0.50
CA CYS A 148 6.27 -2.65 -0.65
C CYS A 148 7.70 -3.13 -0.84
N LYS A 149 8.47 -2.36 -1.61
CA LYS A 149 9.90 -2.53 -1.74
C LYS A 149 10.61 -1.20 -1.45
N LEU A 150 11.83 -1.29 -0.97
CA LEU A 150 12.72 -0.17 -0.73
C LEU A 150 13.84 -0.17 -1.76
N ILE A 151 14.31 1.02 -2.12
CA ILE A 151 15.40 1.23 -3.09
C ILE A 151 16.34 2.29 -2.53
N THR A 152 17.63 2.24 -2.83
CA THR A 152 18.54 3.31 -2.40
C THR A 152 18.27 4.59 -3.17
N ARG A 153 18.64 5.75 -2.61
CA ARG A 153 18.51 7.04 -3.29
C ARG A 153 19.26 7.06 -4.63
N LYS A 154 20.48 6.51 -4.67
CA LYS A 154 21.32 6.45 -5.87
C LYS A 154 20.67 5.61 -6.99
N ASP A 155 20.11 4.46 -6.63
CA ASP A 155 19.48 3.57 -7.61
C ASP A 155 18.18 4.17 -8.15
N PHE A 156 17.43 4.89 -7.33
CA PHE A 156 16.26 5.62 -7.79
C PHE A 156 16.62 6.71 -8.80
N GLU A 157 17.68 7.49 -8.59
CA GLU A 157 18.14 8.49 -9.56
C GLU A 157 18.47 7.84 -10.91
N THR A 158 19.13 6.68 -10.88
CA THR A 158 19.46 5.92 -12.09
C THR A 158 18.18 5.48 -12.83
N LEU A 159 17.20 4.96 -12.10
CA LEU A 159 15.88 4.60 -12.64
C LEU A 159 15.15 5.82 -13.21
N PHE A 160 15.19 6.96 -12.52
CA PHE A 160 14.52 8.19 -12.91
C PHE A 160 15.11 8.73 -14.23
N ILE A 161 16.44 8.74 -14.36
CA ILE A 161 17.15 9.11 -15.57
C ILE A 161 16.79 8.15 -16.73
N ASP A 162 16.75 6.84 -16.50
CA ASP A 162 16.32 5.86 -17.51
C ASP A 162 14.87 6.07 -17.97
N CYS A 163 13.98 6.45 -17.06
CA CYS A 163 12.58 6.74 -17.40
C CYS A 163 12.38 8.07 -18.13
N THR A 164 13.27 9.04 -17.91
CA THR A 164 13.17 10.39 -18.53
C THR A 164 13.92 10.47 -19.86
N ASN A 165 15.04 9.76 -20.02
CA ASN A 165 15.83 9.75 -21.25
C ASN A 165 15.36 8.77 -22.31
N ALA A 166 14.46 7.83 -21.99
CA ALA A 166 13.91 6.87 -22.95
C ALA A 166 12.87 7.47 -23.92
N ARG A 167 12.96 8.78 -24.21
CA ARG A 167 12.00 9.53 -25.03
C ARG A 167 12.42 9.62 -26.48
#